data_AF-A0A9P7WXS6-F1
#
_entry.id   AF-A0A9P7WXS6-F1
#
_cell.length_a   1.000
_cell.length_b   1.000
_cell.length_c   1.000
_cell.angle_alpha   90.00
_cell.angle_beta   90.00
_cell.angle_gamma   90.00
#
_symmetry.space_group_name_H-M   'P 1'
#
loop_
_entity.id
_entity.type
_entity.pdbx_description
1 polymer ?
#
loop_
_entity_poly.entity_id
_entity_poly.type
_entity_poly.pdbx_seq_one_letter_code
_entity_poly.pdbx_strand_id
1 'polypeptide(L)'
;MFDRVLTDLHPDYSPLLRIDGNENRYEWVSAEGDIQPQDYNFDDFEERYEAWARRRTLIPPTVPKEGHTSAYNPATRQARCSVVGETVQVIVKLANIHLTPEMPEYGGGSWHVEGMQNEHIIASGIYYYDSENITESTLAFRTAISFTMEQYEQGDEEGVRLVWGLDHTYANNQVLGAIKTVQGRCIAFSNT
;
A
#
# COMPACT_ATOMS: atom_id res chain seq x y z
N MET A 1 -14.45 -12.41 10.88
CA MET A 1 -13.99 -11.47 9.82
C MET A 1 -13.47 -10.19 10.45
N PHE A 2 -14.32 -9.40 11.13
CA PHE A 2 -13.90 -8.17 11.81
C PHE A 2 -12.88 -8.37 12.94
N ASP A 3 -12.99 -9.44 13.74
CA ASP A 3 -11.99 -9.79 14.76
C ASP A 3 -10.56 -9.82 14.21
N ARG A 4 -10.40 -10.29 12.97
CA ARG A 4 -9.09 -10.34 12.34
C ARG A 4 -8.55 -8.94 12.06
N VAL A 5 -9.37 -8.09 11.44
CA VAL A 5 -9.04 -6.69 11.16
C VAL A 5 -8.69 -5.96 12.44
N LEU A 6 -9.50 -6.09 13.49
CA LEU A 6 -9.24 -5.43 14.78
C LEU A 6 -7.97 -5.95 15.45
N THR A 7 -7.72 -7.25 15.36
CA THR A 7 -6.48 -7.83 15.86
C THR A 7 -5.28 -7.38 15.04
N ASP A 8 -5.42 -7.19 13.71
CA ASP A 8 -4.36 -6.64 12.86
C ASP A 8 -4.04 -5.17 13.21
N LEU A 9 -5.03 -4.42 13.71
CA LEU A 9 -4.91 -3.01 14.13
C LEU A 9 -4.43 -2.80 15.57
N HIS A 10 -4.19 -3.87 16.33
CA HIS A 10 -3.77 -3.72 17.72
C HIS A 10 -2.42 -2.98 17.78
N PRO A 11 -2.24 -1.99 18.68
CA PRO A 11 -1.02 -1.17 18.76
C PRO A 11 0.29 -1.95 18.92
N ASP A 12 0.21 -3.15 19.50
CA ASP A 12 1.36 -4.06 19.66
C ASP A 12 1.87 -4.63 18.33
N TYR A 13 1.14 -4.44 17.23
CA TYR A 13 1.53 -4.91 15.90
C TYR A 13 1.88 -3.73 15.00
N SER A 14 3.00 -3.86 14.30
CA SER A 14 3.39 -2.89 13.27
C SER A 14 2.44 -2.96 12.07
N PRO A 15 2.11 -1.82 11.45
CA PRO A 15 1.30 -1.81 10.24
C PRO A 15 2.00 -2.61 9.14
N LEU A 16 1.22 -3.40 8.39
CA LEU A 16 1.73 -4.18 7.28
C LEU A 16 2.01 -3.25 6.10
N LEU A 17 3.25 -2.78 6.02
CA LEU A 17 3.76 -2.11 4.83
C LEU A 17 4.12 -3.15 3.78
N ARG A 18 3.79 -2.87 2.52
CA ARG A 18 4.25 -3.72 1.40
C ARG A 18 5.78 -3.68 1.28
N ILE A 19 6.41 -2.60 1.71
CA ILE A 19 7.87 -2.45 1.77
C ILE A 19 8.18 -1.67 3.06
N ASP A 20 8.76 -2.33 4.07
CA ASP A 20 8.95 -1.74 5.40
C ASP A 20 10.22 -0.87 5.55
N GLY A 21 11.04 -0.78 4.51
CA GLY A 21 12.26 0.06 4.45
C GLY A 21 13.38 -0.34 5.41
N ASN A 22 13.17 -1.29 6.33
CA ASN A 22 14.14 -1.66 7.36
C ASN A 22 14.91 -2.92 6.97
N GLU A 23 14.21 -4.00 6.62
CA GLU A 23 14.84 -5.29 6.29
C GLU A 23 15.02 -5.49 4.78
N ASN A 24 14.34 -4.68 3.96
CA ASN A 24 14.21 -4.88 2.52
C ASN A 24 14.38 -3.54 1.80
N ARG A 25 15.62 -3.04 1.79
CA ARG A 25 15.97 -1.81 1.07
C ARG A 25 16.20 -2.10 -0.40
N TYR A 26 15.93 -1.11 -1.23
CA TYR A 26 16.37 -1.14 -2.61
C TYR A 26 17.83 -0.72 -2.69
N GLU A 27 18.50 -1.15 -3.76
CA GLU A 27 19.92 -0.85 -3.96
C GLU A 27 20.14 -0.36 -5.39
N TRP A 28 20.99 0.65 -5.54
CA TRP A 28 21.44 1.10 -6.83
C TRP A 28 22.81 0.50 -7.15
N VAL A 29 22.87 -0.36 -8.15
CA VAL A 29 24.09 -1.09 -8.53
C VAL A 29 24.70 -0.47 -9.79
N SER A 30 26.00 -0.19 -9.76
CA SER A 30 26.75 0.26 -10.93
C SER A 30 27.16 -0.91 -11.81
N ALA A 31 27.32 -0.68 -13.11
CA ALA A 31 27.88 -1.69 -14.00
C ALA A 31 29.34 -2.03 -13.60
N GLU A 32 29.79 -3.24 -13.95
CA GLU A 32 31.15 -3.66 -13.65
C GLU A 32 32.17 -2.73 -14.32
N GLY A 33 33.06 -2.13 -13.52
CA GLY A 33 34.05 -1.15 -13.99
C GLY A 33 33.59 0.31 -13.98
N ASP A 34 32.32 0.60 -13.66
CA ASP A 34 31.86 1.98 -13.48
C ASP A 34 32.23 2.50 -12.08
N ILE A 35 32.92 3.63 -12.05
CA ILE A 35 33.41 4.27 -10.82
C ILE A 35 32.66 5.58 -10.61
N GLN A 36 32.14 5.77 -9.40
CA GLN A 36 31.54 7.04 -8.98
C GLN A 36 32.59 8.16 -9.09
N PRO A 37 32.28 9.28 -9.77
CA PRO A 37 33.16 10.45 -9.76
C PRO A 37 33.40 10.95 -8.34
N GLN A 38 34.66 11.18 -7.96
CA GLN A 38 35.06 11.65 -6.61
C GLN A 38 35.77 13.01 -6.64
N ASP A 39 36.04 13.56 -7.82
CA ASP A 39 36.71 14.85 -7.99
C ASP A 39 35.70 16.01 -8.01
N TYR A 40 35.23 16.39 -6.82
CA TYR A 40 34.24 17.47 -6.61
C TYR A 40 34.70 18.87 -7.07
N ASN A 41 35.98 19.05 -7.38
CA ASN A 41 36.58 20.35 -7.71
C ASN A 41 36.68 20.63 -9.23
N PHE A 42 36.17 19.74 -10.08
CA PHE A 42 36.15 19.94 -11.53
C PHE A 42 34.81 20.55 -11.98
N ASP A 43 34.87 21.48 -12.92
CA ASP A 43 33.68 22.15 -13.48
C ASP A 43 32.70 21.17 -14.14
N ASP A 44 33.16 19.98 -14.56
CA ASP A 44 32.36 18.92 -15.18
C ASP A 44 31.83 17.86 -14.19
N PHE A 45 32.04 18.05 -12.88
CA PHE A 45 31.69 17.07 -11.86
C PHE A 45 30.20 16.68 -11.91
N GLU A 46 29.31 17.66 -11.97
CA GLU A 46 27.86 17.44 -11.94
C GLU A 46 27.40 16.59 -13.14
N GLU A 47 27.88 16.92 -14.34
CA GLU A 47 27.53 16.19 -15.57
C GLU A 47 28.03 14.73 -15.52
N ARG A 48 29.26 14.53 -15.03
CA ARG A 48 29.84 13.18 -14.86
C ARG A 48 29.10 12.38 -13.79
N TYR A 49 28.71 13.03 -12.70
CA TYR A 49 27.95 12.41 -11.61
C TYR A 49 26.57 11.98 -12.10
N GLU A 50 25.83 12.87 -12.78
CA GLU A 50 24.54 12.53 -13.39
C GLU A 50 24.65 11.40 -14.40
N ALA A 51 25.67 11.44 -15.28
CA ALA A 51 25.89 10.40 -16.28
C ALA A 51 26.24 9.04 -15.64
N TRP A 52 26.94 9.02 -14.51
CA TRP A 52 27.15 7.81 -13.71
C TRP A 52 25.85 7.36 -13.04
N ALA A 53 25.11 8.26 -12.39
CA ALA A 53 23.86 7.96 -11.70
C ALA A 53 22.81 7.34 -12.64
N ARG A 54 22.64 7.90 -13.85
CA ARG A 54 21.72 7.39 -14.88
C ARG A 54 22.07 6.00 -15.41
N ARG A 55 23.32 5.54 -15.24
CA ARG A 55 23.78 4.20 -15.67
C ARG A 55 23.61 3.15 -14.58
N ARG A 56 23.30 3.56 -13.34
CA ARG A 56 23.02 2.61 -12.26
C ARG A 56 21.70 1.90 -12.53
N THR A 57 21.62 0.65 -12.10
CA THR A 57 20.40 -0.15 -12.15
C THR A 57 19.82 -0.26 -10.75
N LEU A 58 18.55 0.10 -10.62
CA LEU A 58 17.79 -0.09 -9.39
C LEU A 58 17.44 -1.57 -9.22
N ILE A 59 17.85 -2.16 -8.10
CA ILE A 59 17.38 -3.45 -7.64
C ILE A 59 16.26 -3.19 -6.62
N PRO A 60 14.98 -3.46 -6.98
CA PRO A 60 13.88 -3.27 -6.05
C PRO A 60 13.97 -4.28 -4.90
N PRO A 61 13.40 -3.94 -3.73
CA PRO A 61 13.40 -4.86 -2.61
C PRO A 61 12.56 -6.08 -2.96
N THR A 62 13.06 -7.26 -2.62
CA THR A 62 12.45 -8.52 -3.05
C THR A 62 11.39 -8.95 -2.05
N VAL A 63 10.14 -9.11 -2.47
CA VAL A 63 9.14 -9.79 -1.64
C VAL A 63 9.63 -11.23 -1.38
N PRO A 64 9.68 -11.71 -0.12
CA PRO A 64 10.07 -13.09 0.14
C PRO A 64 9.25 -14.06 -0.72
N LYS A 65 9.83 -15.19 -1.14
CA LYS A 65 9.15 -16.12 -2.08
C LYS A 65 7.84 -16.66 -1.53
N GLU A 66 7.76 -16.78 -0.22
CA GLU A 66 6.60 -17.15 0.58
C GLU A 66 5.58 -16.02 0.79
N GLY A 67 5.87 -14.81 0.31
CA GLY A 67 5.13 -13.58 0.63
C GLY A 67 5.59 -12.97 1.96
N HIS A 68 4.95 -11.88 2.41
CA HIS A 68 5.19 -11.31 3.75
C HIS A 68 4.60 -12.23 4.85
N THR A 69 5.12 -13.45 4.99
CA THR A 69 4.64 -14.45 5.96
C THR A 69 5.36 -14.36 7.30
N SER A 70 6.57 -13.78 7.34
CA SER A 70 7.38 -13.67 8.57
C SER A 70 6.72 -12.77 9.64
N ALA A 71 6.05 -11.70 9.23
CA ALA A 71 5.29 -10.81 10.12
C ALA A 71 3.86 -11.32 10.40
N TYR A 72 3.36 -12.28 9.61
CA TYR A 72 1.98 -12.77 9.67
C TYR A 72 1.94 -14.22 10.15
N ASN A 73 2.25 -14.45 11.43
CA ASN A 73 1.86 -15.70 12.09
C ASN A 73 0.69 -15.42 13.05
N PRO A 74 -0.56 -15.76 12.67
CA PRO A 74 -1.73 -15.64 13.55
C PRO A 74 -1.58 -16.32 14.91
N ALA A 75 -0.70 -17.33 15.01
CA ALA A 75 -0.46 -18.10 16.22
C ALA A 75 0.53 -17.42 17.19
N THR A 76 1.37 -16.49 16.72
CA THR A 76 2.32 -15.75 17.59
C THR A 76 1.71 -14.49 18.20
N ARG A 77 0.48 -14.15 17.81
CA ARG A 77 -0.25 -12.98 18.30
C ARG A 77 -0.69 -13.15 19.75
N GLN A 78 -0.06 -12.38 20.63
CA GLN A 78 -0.37 -12.37 22.06
C GLN A 78 -1.69 -11.62 22.34
N ALA A 79 -1.91 -10.47 21.68
CA ALA A 79 -3.15 -9.70 21.76
C ALA A 79 -4.16 -10.16 20.69
N ARG A 80 -5.43 -10.32 21.08
CA ARG A 80 -6.54 -10.66 20.18
C ARG A 80 -7.75 -9.80 20.52
N CYS A 81 -8.37 -9.24 19.49
CA CYS A 81 -9.61 -8.47 19.61
C CYS A 81 -10.78 -9.32 19.08
N SER A 82 -11.88 -9.34 19.82
CA SER A 82 -13.12 -10.01 19.43
C SER A 82 -14.28 -9.04 19.59
N VAL A 83 -15.16 -8.98 18.59
CA VAL A 83 -16.43 -8.25 18.71
C VAL A 83 -17.53 -9.12 19.34
N VAL A 84 -17.29 -10.43 19.49
CA VAL A 84 -18.27 -11.35 20.08
C VAL A 84 -18.44 -11.05 21.56
N GLY A 85 -19.67 -10.76 21.96
CA GLY A 85 -20.02 -10.39 23.34
C GLY A 85 -19.82 -8.90 23.65
N GLU A 86 -19.27 -8.13 22.71
CA GLU A 86 -19.07 -6.70 22.85
C GLU A 86 -20.24 -5.91 22.25
N THR A 87 -20.51 -4.73 22.79
CA THR A 87 -21.45 -3.79 22.18
C THR A 87 -20.72 -2.96 21.14
N VAL A 88 -21.14 -3.07 19.88
CA VAL A 88 -20.54 -2.32 18.76
C VAL A 88 -21.56 -1.38 18.13
N GLN A 89 -21.10 -0.20 17.71
CA GLN A 89 -21.88 0.71 16.88
C GLN A 89 -21.67 0.34 15.41
N VAL A 90 -22.77 0.17 14.67
CA VAL A 90 -22.73 -0.21 13.25
C VAL A 90 -23.51 0.80 12.43
N ILE A 91 -22.88 1.30 11.38
CA ILE A 91 -23.52 2.13 10.36
C ILE A 91 -23.61 1.29 9.09
N VAL A 92 -24.82 1.12 8.55
CA VAL A 92 -25.06 0.31 7.36
C VAL A 92 -25.38 1.22 6.18
N LYS A 93 -24.66 1.03 5.08
CA LYS A 93 -24.91 1.70 3.80
C LYS A 93 -25.22 0.64 2.75
N LEU A 94 -26.21 0.91 1.89
CA LEU A 94 -26.51 0.09 0.71
C LEU A 94 -26.34 0.96 -0.52
N ALA A 95 -25.66 0.42 -1.54
CA ALA A 95 -25.42 1.09 -2.79
C ALA A 95 -25.59 0.09 -3.94
N ASN A 96 -26.21 0.55 -5.03
CA ASN A 96 -26.42 -0.22 -6.24
C ASN A 96 -25.86 0.56 -7.43
N ILE A 97 -25.28 -0.18 -8.37
CA ILE A 97 -24.81 0.38 -9.64
C ILE A 97 -25.53 -0.39 -10.73
N HIS A 98 -26.30 0.33 -11.55
CA HIS A 98 -27.05 -0.24 -12.67
C HIS A 98 -26.48 0.33 -13.96
N LEU A 99 -25.86 -0.55 -14.76
CA LEU A 99 -25.36 -0.21 -16.09
C LEU A 99 -26.46 -0.50 -17.11
N THR A 100 -26.63 0.41 -18.08
CA THR A 100 -27.55 0.21 -19.21
C THR A 100 -26.78 0.28 -20.52
N PRO A 101 -27.32 -0.19 -21.65
CA PRO A 101 -26.66 -0.02 -22.94
C PRO A 101 -26.31 1.44 -23.28
N GLU A 102 -27.11 2.40 -22.80
CA GLU A 102 -26.90 3.84 -22.98
C GLU A 102 -25.88 4.42 -21.99
N MET A 103 -25.73 3.80 -20.83
CA MET A 103 -24.75 4.15 -19.80
C MET A 103 -24.01 2.89 -19.31
N PRO A 104 -23.13 2.32 -20.17
CA PRO A 104 -22.55 1.00 -19.94
C PRO A 104 -21.33 1.03 -19.01
N GLU A 105 -20.88 2.21 -18.59
CA GLU A 105 -19.64 2.40 -17.84
C GLU A 105 -19.89 3.02 -16.47
N TYR A 106 -19.17 2.49 -15.48
CA TYR A 106 -19.04 3.09 -14.15
C TYR A 106 -17.57 3.32 -13.86
N GLY A 107 -17.17 4.59 -13.70
CA GLY A 107 -15.78 4.99 -13.52
C GLY A 107 -15.16 4.61 -12.17
N GLY A 108 -15.90 3.94 -11.29
CA GLY A 108 -15.47 3.64 -9.93
C GLY A 108 -15.83 4.72 -8.91
N GLY A 109 -15.54 4.43 -7.64
CA GLY A 109 -15.65 5.39 -6.56
C GLY A 109 -14.41 6.28 -6.45
N SER A 110 -14.55 7.42 -5.78
CA SER A 110 -13.39 8.21 -5.35
C SER A 110 -12.64 7.49 -4.23
N TRP A 111 -11.34 7.73 -4.12
CA TRP A 111 -10.57 7.28 -2.96
C TRP A 111 -11.07 7.98 -1.69
N HIS A 112 -11.46 7.20 -0.69
CA HIS A 112 -11.91 7.72 0.59
C HIS A 112 -11.56 6.77 1.74
N VAL A 113 -11.48 7.35 2.93
CA VAL A 113 -11.57 6.64 4.22
C VAL A 113 -13.04 6.70 4.62
N GLU A 114 -13.57 5.64 5.21
CA GLU A 114 -14.98 5.61 5.61
C GLU A 114 -15.20 6.48 6.84
N GLY A 115 -16.02 7.50 6.67
CA GLY A 115 -16.36 8.46 7.72
C GLY A 115 -15.22 9.40 8.13
N MET A 116 -15.53 10.20 9.13
CA MET A 116 -14.70 11.29 9.67
C MET A 116 -14.22 10.94 11.09
N GLN A 117 -13.24 11.68 11.60
CA GLN A 117 -12.63 11.40 12.91
C GLN A 117 -13.66 11.33 14.06
N ASN A 118 -14.77 12.07 13.97
CA ASN A 118 -15.86 12.08 14.95
C ASN A 118 -16.79 10.86 14.87
N GLU A 119 -16.79 10.10 13.77
CA GLU A 119 -17.59 8.88 13.62
C GLU A 119 -16.87 7.65 14.19
N HIS A 120 -15.56 7.76 14.46
CA HIS A 120 -14.74 6.72 15.09
C HIS A 120 -14.87 5.33 14.43
N ILE A 121 -15.02 5.30 13.10
CA ILE A 121 -15.06 4.06 12.32
C ILE A 121 -13.66 3.45 12.30
N ILE A 122 -13.49 2.28 12.92
CA ILE A 122 -12.21 1.56 13.01
C ILE A 122 -12.03 0.49 11.93
N ALA A 123 -13.15 -0.04 11.42
CA ALA A 123 -13.15 -1.08 10.41
C ALA A 123 -14.39 -0.96 9.52
N SER A 124 -14.22 -1.30 8.26
CA SER A 124 -15.27 -1.30 7.25
C SER A 124 -15.43 -2.69 6.67
N GLY A 125 -16.64 -3.00 6.24
CA GLY A 125 -16.96 -4.26 5.60
C GLY A 125 -17.89 -4.05 4.41
N ILE A 126 -17.62 -4.78 3.32
CA ILE A 126 -18.43 -4.76 2.11
C ILE A 126 -18.86 -6.18 1.80
N TYR A 127 -20.16 -6.34 1.53
CA TYR A 127 -20.74 -7.57 1.02
C TYR A 127 -21.32 -7.33 -0.37
N TYR A 128 -20.72 -7.97 -1.38
CA TYR A 128 -21.20 -7.92 -2.76
C TYR A 128 -22.37 -8.90 -2.91
N TYR A 129 -23.56 -8.46 -2.51
CA TYR A 129 -24.72 -9.33 -2.41
C TYR A 129 -25.25 -9.79 -3.77
N ASP A 130 -25.09 -8.97 -4.81
CA ASP A 130 -25.52 -9.27 -6.18
C ASP A 130 -24.57 -8.64 -7.21
N SER A 131 -24.26 -9.36 -8.28
CA SER A 131 -23.39 -8.88 -9.37
C SER A 131 -23.54 -9.76 -10.60
N GLU A 132 -24.20 -9.23 -11.62
CA GLU A 132 -24.49 -9.94 -12.87
C GLU A 132 -24.22 -9.06 -14.09
N ASN A 133 -23.86 -9.71 -15.21
CA ASN A 133 -23.72 -9.07 -16.52
C ASN A 133 -22.79 -7.82 -16.56
N ILE A 134 -21.72 -7.84 -15.76
CA ILE A 134 -20.68 -6.81 -15.77
C ILE A 134 -19.32 -7.41 -16.10
N THR A 135 -18.40 -6.58 -16.59
CA THR A 135 -16.97 -6.92 -16.65
C THR A 135 -16.37 -7.02 -15.24
N GLU A 136 -15.14 -7.53 -15.14
CA GLU A 136 -14.46 -7.67 -13.85
C GLU A 136 -14.42 -6.34 -13.08
N SER A 137 -14.95 -6.37 -11.85
CA SER A 137 -14.87 -5.27 -10.89
C SER A 137 -13.84 -5.61 -9.80
N THR A 138 -13.17 -4.58 -9.30
CA THR A 138 -12.13 -4.71 -8.27
C THR A 138 -12.26 -3.63 -7.20
N LEU A 139 -11.88 -3.96 -5.97
CA LEU A 139 -11.69 -3.02 -4.87
C LEU A 139 -10.20 -2.87 -4.63
N ALA A 140 -9.69 -1.65 -4.80
CA ALA A 140 -8.28 -1.32 -4.64
C ALA A 140 -8.00 -0.72 -3.26
N PHE A 141 -6.82 -0.99 -2.72
CA PHE A 141 -6.37 -0.51 -1.41
C PHE A 141 -5.06 0.27 -1.53
N ARG A 142 -4.92 1.26 -0.67
CA ARG A 142 -3.69 2.00 -0.44
C ARG A 142 -3.53 2.21 1.06
N THR A 143 -2.30 2.37 1.52
CA THR A 143 -1.99 2.75 2.90
C THR A 143 -1.16 4.02 2.91
N ALA A 144 -1.42 4.89 3.88
CA ALA A 144 -0.48 5.95 4.18
C ALA A 144 0.86 5.35 4.62
N ILE A 145 1.95 5.97 4.20
CA ILE A 145 3.30 5.61 4.60
C ILE A 145 4.03 6.83 5.16
N SER A 146 4.80 6.58 6.21
CA SER A 146 5.63 7.59 6.86
C SER A 146 7.06 7.07 6.84
N PHE A 147 7.98 7.86 6.30
CA PHE A 147 9.38 7.47 6.27
C PHE A 147 10.17 8.07 7.41
N THR A 148 11.21 7.35 7.81
CA THR A 148 12.36 7.94 8.50
C THR A 148 13.47 8.19 7.47
N MET A 149 14.32 9.19 7.72
CA MET A 149 15.46 9.53 6.83
C MET A 149 16.43 8.36 6.58
N GLU A 150 16.29 7.26 7.33
CA GLU A 150 17.17 6.10 7.26
C GLU A 150 16.78 5.11 6.13
N GLN A 151 15.65 5.32 5.46
CA GLN A 151 15.07 4.37 4.50
C GLN A 151 15.42 4.66 3.02
N TYR A 152 16.03 5.79 2.69
CA TYR A 152 16.46 6.15 1.33
C TYR A 152 17.68 7.08 1.33
N GLU A 153 18.43 7.12 0.22
CA GLU A 153 19.56 8.05 0.06
C GLU A 153 19.05 9.48 -0.12
N GLN A 154 19.70 10.46 0.53
CA GLN A 154 19.29 11.86 0.41
C GLN A 154 19.37 12.31 -1.06
N GLY A 155 18.24 12.79 -1.59
CA GLY A 155 18.12 13.23 -2.99
C GLY A 155 17.74 12.12 -3.99
N ASP A 156 17.51 10.89 -3.54
CA ASP A 156 17.11 9.77 -4.41
C ASP A 156 15.60 9.73 -4.67
N GLU A 157 15.12 10.72 -5.40
CA GLU A 157 13.70 10.84 -5.76
C GLU A 157 13.26 9.68 -6.68
N GLU A 158 14.15 9.22 -7.56
CA GLU A 158 13.85 8.17 -8.53
C GLU A 158 13.71 6.79 -7.87
N GLY A 159 14.61 6.43 -6.95
CA GLY A 159 14.52 5.20 -6.18
C GLY A 159 13.23 5.17 -5.36
N VAL A 160 12.91 6.27 -4.68
CA VAL A 160 11.67 6.40 -3.91
C VAL A 160 10.42 6.20 -4.78
N ARG A 161 10.39 6.83 -5.96
CA ARG A 161 9.30 6.71 -6.92
C ARG A 161 9.14 5.30 -7.47
N LEU A 162 10.23 4.65 -7.88
CA LEU A 162 10.17 3.33 -8.48
C LEU A 162 9.80 2.24 -7.47
N VAL A 163 10.21 2.39 -6.21
CA VAL A 163 10.01 1.38 -5.16
C VAL A 163 8.67 1.54 -4.46
N TRP A 164 8.35 2.75 -4.00
CA TRP A 164 7.12 3.01 -3.24
C TRP A 164 6.02 3.68 -4.05
N GLY A 165 6.29 4.11 -5.28
CA GLY A 165 5.31 4.82 -6.11
C GLY A 165 5.06 6.25 -5.67
N LEU A 166 5.98 6.86 -4.93
CA LEU A 166 5.85 8.20 -4.38
C LEU A 166 6.61 9.24 -5.20
N ASP A 167 6.04 10.43 -5.30
CA ASP A 167 6.65 11.58 -5.96
C ASP A 167 6.40 12.81 -5.09
N HIS A 168 7.20 13.86 -5.24
CA HIS A 168 7.04 15.15 -4.57
C HIS A 168 5.67 15.81 -4.83
N THR A 169 4.96 15.35 -5.86
CA THR A 169 3.62 15.83 -6.25
C THR A 169 2.46 15.01 -5.68
N TYR A 170 2.72 13.81 -5.14
CA TYR A 170 1.65 12.90 -4.67
C TYR A 170 1.64 12.73 -3.15
N ALA A 171 0.47 12.46 -2.60
CA ALA A 171 0.32 12.12 -1.18
C ALA A 171 1.10 10.84 -0.84
N ASN A 172 1.72 10.79 0.34
CA ASN A 172 2.51 9.66 0.86
C ASN A 172 1.68 8.39 1.07
N ASN A 173 1.22 7.77 -0.02
CA ASN A 173 0.36 6.59 -0.04
C ASN A 173 0.94 5.51 -0.93
N GLN A 174 1.11 4.31 -0.38
CA GLN A 174 1.52 3.13 -1.14
C GLN A 174 0.29 2.37 -1.64
N VAL A 175 0.27 2.02 -2.92
CA VAL A 175 -0.75 1.12 -3.48
C VAL A 175 -0.47 -0.32 -3.02
N LEU A 176 -1.42 -0.90 -2.29
CA LEU A 176 -1.35 -2.27 -1.77
C LEU A 176 -1.81 -3.30 -2.80
N GLY A 177 -2.60 -2.88 -3.78
CA GLY A 177 -3.15 -3.72 -4.84
C GLY A 177 -4.67 -3.71 -4.83
N ALA A 178 -5.27 -4.64 -5.57
CA ALA A 178 -6.72 -4.75 -5.69
C ALA A 178 -7.18 -6.20 -5.63
N ILE A 179 -8.41 -6.38 -5.15
CA ILE A 179 -9.07 -7.68 -5.09
C ILE A 179 -10.32 -7.66 -5.98
N LYS A 180 -10.60 -8.76 -6.65
CA LYS A 180 -11.82 -8.91 -7.45
C LYS A 180 -13.06 -8.83 -6.55
N THR A 181 -14.15 -8.26 -7.04
CA THR A 181 -15.38 -8.07 -6.27
C THR A 181 -16.51 -8.85 -6.91
N VAL A 182 -16.53 -10.15 -6.64
CA VAL A 182 -17.53 -11.08 -7.19
C VAL A 182 -18.73 -11.20 -6.24
N GLN A 183 -19.89 -11.59 -6.78
CA GLN A 183 -21.09 -11.88 -5.99
C GLN A 183 -20.79 -12.87 -4.84
N GLY A 184 -21.41 -12.65 -3.69
CA GLY A 184 -21.26 -13.45 -2.47
C GLY A 184 -19.96 -13.17 -1.69
N ARG A 185 -19.10 -12.26 -2.16
CA ARG A 185 -17.84 -11.94 -1.47
C ARG A 185 -18.06 -10.98 -0.30
N CYS A 186 -17.56 -11.37 0.87
CA CYS A 186 -17.40 -10.49 2.03
C CYS A 186 -15.94 -10.04 2.15
N ILE A 187 -15.73 -8.74 2.32
CA ILE A 187 -14.42 -8.14 2.54
C ILE A 187 -14.51 -7.29 3.80
N ALA A 188 -13.53 -7.39 4.69
CA ALA A 188 -13.34 -6.43 5.78
C ALA A 188 -11.92 -5.89 5.75
N PHE A 189 -11.78 -4.62 6.08
CA PHE A 189 -10.53 -3.89 6.06
C PHE A 189 -10.53 -2.80 7.13
N SER A 190 -9.33 -2.39 7.54
CA SER A 190 -9.16 -1.30 8.49
C SER A 190 -9.54 0.04 7.86
N ASN A 191 -9.99 0.96 8.70
CA ASN A 191 -10.25 2.32 8.29
C ASN A 191 -9.08 3.23 8.68
N THR A 192 -7.95 3.04 7.99
CA THR A 192 -6.63 3.62 8.31
C THR A 192 -5.94 4.16 7.08
#